data_AF-A0A523NUZ9-F1
#
_entry.id   AF-A0A523NUZ9-F1
#
_cell.length_a   1.000
_cell.length_b   1.000
_cell.length_c   1.000
_cell.angle_alpha   90.00
_cell.angle_beta   90.00
_cell.angle_gamma   90.00
#
_symmetry.space_group_name_H-M   'P 1'
#
loop_
_entity.id
_entity.type
_entity.pdbx_description
1 polymer ?
#
loop_
_entity_poly.entity_id
_entity_poly.type
_entity_poly.pdbx_seq_one_letter_code
_entity_poly.pdbx_strand_id
1 'polypeptide(L)'
;MAFVPTNLAEITPDWLTATLSERLPGTEVTSAEAAPLHDIANYNGTLAKVLPVYASNDGAAPDSLVAKLVPDNERMLHLGTSLGVYRREAALYSSIGPATGVRMPNLLGYSEDPGSGISALLL
;
A
#
# COMPACT_ATOMS: atom_id res chain seq x y z
N MET A 1 10.80 11.10 -8.04
CA MET A 1 9.42 11.17 -7.51
C MET A 1 8.90 9.75 -7.51
N ALA A 2 8.49 9.21 -6.36
CA ALA A 2 8.04 7.81 -6.30
C ALA A 2 6.69 7.69 -7.00
N PHE A 3 6.57 6.70 -7.89
CA PHE A 3 5.33 6.36 -8.57
C PHE A 3 4.28 5.90 -7.54
N VAL A 4 3.02 6.30 -7.72
CA VAL A 4 1.91 5.90 -6.85
C VAL A 4 0.90 5.10 -7.67
N PRO A 5 0.76 3.78 -7.44
CA PRO A 5 -0.23 2.99 -8.15
C PRO A 5 -1.64 3.40 -7.75
N THR A 6 -2.51 3.49 -8.74
CA THR A 6 -3.93 3.82 -8.59
C THR A 6 -4.86 2.66 -8.92
N ASN A 7 -4.33 1.62 -9.57
CA ASN A 7 -5.04 0.39 -9.89
C ASN A 7 -4.12 -0.83 -9.77
N LEU A 8 -4.70 -2.04 -9.86
CA LEU A 8 -3.97 -3.28 -9.65
C LEU A 8 -2.87 -3.54 -10.68
N ALA A 9 -3.08 -3.15 -11.94
CA ALA A 9 -2.09 -3.38 -13.01
C ALA A 9 -0.81 -2.53 -12.81
N GLU A 10 -0.91 -1.48 -12.00
CA GLU A 10 0.20 -0.61 -11.64
C GLU A 10 1.01 -1.12 -10.44
N ILE A 11 0.56 -2.19 -9.76
CA ILE A 11 1.36 -2.86 -8.73
C ILE A 11 2.43 -3.71 -9.44
N THR A 12 3.60 -3.11 -9.69
CA THR A 12 4.72 -3.75 -10.37
C THR A 12 5.79 -4.25 -9.40
N PRO A 13 6.64 -5.22 -9.80
CA PRO A 13 7.80 -5.64 -9.02
C PRO A 13 8.74 -4.48 -8.68
N ASP A 14 8.95 -3.55 -9.63
CA ASP A 14 9.79 -2.36 -9.41
C ASP A 14 9.21 -1.45 -8.33
N TRP A 15 7.89 -1.20 -8.37
CA TRP A 15 7.22 -0.41 -7.35
C TRP A 15 7.28 -1.08 -5.98
N LEU A 16 7.04 -2.40 -5.91
CA LEU A 16 7.12 -3.17 -4.67
C LEU A 16 8.54 -3.17 -4.10
N THR A 17 9.56 -3.35 -4.94
CA THR A 17 10.97 -3.31 -4.56
C THR A 17 11.33 -1.96 -3.97
N ALA A 18 11.00 -0.87 -4.66
CA ALA A 18 11.27 0.48 -4.18
C ALA A 18 10.55 0.77 -2.86
N THR A 19 9.28 0.38 -2.76
CA THR A 19 8.43 0.64 -1.60
C THR A 19 8.83 -0.17 -0.37
N LEU A 20 9.11 -1.46 -0.53
CA LEU A 20 9.50 -2.35 0.57
C LEU A 20 10.90 -2.04 1.08
N SER A 21 11.84 -1.65 0.19
CA SER A 21 13.22 -1.35 0.56
C SER A 21 13.37 -0.22 1.59
N GLU A 22 12.36 0.67 1.72
CA GLU A 22 12.37 1.73 2.74
C GLU A 22 12.31 1.20 4.17
N ARG A 23 11.66 0.04 4.39
CA ARG A 23 11.51 -0.58 5.71
C ARG A 23 12.15 -1.96 5.83
N LEU A 24 12.41 -2.61 4.71
CA LEU A 24 13.07 -3.91 4.59
C LEU A 24 14.26 -3.78 3.63
N PRO A 25 15.38 -3.15 4.06
CA PRO A 25 16.54 -2.93 3.20
C PRO A 25 17.06 -4.23 2.61
N GLY A 26 17.39 -4.22 1.31
CA GLY A 26 17.85 -5.41 0.59
C GLY A 26 16.72 -6.26 -0.01
N THR A 27 15.46 -5.87 0.17
CA THR A 27 14.33 -6.53 -0.51
C THR A 27 14.39 -6.25 -2.01
N GLU A 28 14.35 -7.31 -2.82
CA GLU A 28 14.20 -7.24 -4.27
C GLU A 28 13.06 -8.17 -4.69
N VAL A 29 12.04 -7.62 -5.35
CA VAL A 29 10.89 -8.35 -5.87
C VAL A 29 11.09 -8.61 -7.36
N THR A 30 11.06 -9.89 -7.75
CA THR A 30 11.27 -10.33 -9.14
C THR A 30 9.98 -10.48 -9.92
N SER A 31 8.89 -10.85 -9.24
CA SER A 31 7.54 -10.87 -9.79
C SER A 31 6.52 -10.67 -8.68
N ALA A 32 5.28 -10.34 -9.03
CA ALA A 32 4.19 -10.27 -8.08
C ALA A 32 2.86 -10.57 -8.77
N GLU A 33 1.97 -11.23 -8.03
CA GLU A 33 0.56 -11.35 -8.40
C GLU A 33 -0.27 -10.43 -7.51
N ALA A 34 -1.17 -9.66 -8.11
CA ALA A 34 -2.11 -8.79 -7.38
C ALA A 34 -3.54 -9.13 -7.79
N ALA A 35 -4.39 -9.39 -6.80
CA ALA A 35 -5.81 -9.68 -7.00
C ALA A 35 -6.66 -8.87 -6.02
N PRO A 36 -7.89 -8.45 -6.38
CA PRO A 36 -8.78 -7.78 -5.45
C PRO A 36 -9.04 -8.66 -4.22
N LEU A 37 -9.03 -8.08 -3.02
CA LEU A 37 -9.45 -8.80 -1.81
C LEU A 37 -10.97 -9.00 -1.75
N HIS A 38 -11.71 -8.16 -2.47
CA HIS A 38 -13.17 -8.18 -2.54
C HIS A 38 -13.62 -7.88 -3.97
N ASP A 39 -14.71 -8.52 -4.40
CA ASP A 39 -15.29 -8.34 -5.74
C ASP A 39 -16.02 -6.99 -5.90
N ILE A 40 -16.28 -6.28 -4.80
CA ILE A 40 -17.01 -5.02 -4.78
C ILE A 40 -16.04 -3.87 -4.48
N ALA A 41 -16.11 -2.81 -5.27
CA ALA A 41 -15.38 -1.57 -5.03
C ALA A 41 -15.71 -1.03 -3.62
N ASN A 42 -14.71 -0.91 -2.76
CA ASN A 42 -14.95 -0.39 -1.42
C ASN A 42 -15.07 1.14 -1.44
N TYR A 43 -15.97 1.65 -0.60
CA TYR A 43 -16.23 3.07 -0.36
C TYR A 43 -14.94 3.89 -0.11
N ASN A 44 -13.90 3.30 0.50
CA ASN A 44 -12.68 4.01 0.93
C ASN A 44 -11.38 3.52 0.24
N GLY A 45 -11.45 2.81 -0.88
CA GLY A 45 -10.28 2.42 -1.65
C GLY A 45 -10.26 0.98 -2.14
N THR A 46 -9.42 0.71 -3.13
CA THR A 46 -9.27 -0.64 -3.68
C THR A 46 -8.27 -1.42 -2.83
N LEU A 47 -8.72 -2.54 -2.24
CA LEU A 47 -7.85 -3.44 -1.49
C LEU A 47 -7.44 -4.61 -2.37
N ALA A 48 -6.15 -4.88 -2.47
CA ALA A 48 -5.60 -5.99 -3.23
C ALA A 48 -4.71 -6.86 -2.35
N LYS A 49 -4.83 -8.19 -2.51
CA LYS A 49 -3.87 -9.15 -1.99
C LYS A 49 -2.71 -9.19 -2.98
N VAL A 50 -1.49 -9.01 -2.47
CA VAL A 50 -0.27 -9.06 -3.26
C VAL A 50 0.54 -10.27 -2.81
N LEU A 51 0.99 -11.08 -3.77
CA LEU A 51 1.86 -12.23 -3.58
C LEU A 51 3.19 -11.94 -4.29
N PRO A 52 4.17 -11.33 -3.60
CA PRO A 52 5.48 -11.04 -4.16
C PRO A 52 6.35 -12.30 -4.21
N VAL A 53 7.21 -12.39 -5.23
CA VAL A 53 8.32 -13.34 -5.31
C VAL A 53 9.61 -12.55 -5.16
N TYR A 54 10.43 -12.91 -4.18
CA TYR A 54 11.68 -12.20 -3.89
C TYR A 54 12.89 -12.87 -4.54
N ALA A 55 13.91 -12.08 -4.91
CA ALA A 55 15.17 -12.61 -5.45
C ALA A 55 15.94 -13.44 -4.40
N SER A 56 15.89 -12.98 -3.15
CA SER A 56 16.33 -13.71 -1.97
C SER A 56 15.41 -13.37 -0.81
N ASN A 57 14.91 -14.38 -0.09
CA ASN A 57 14.15 -14.17 1.13
C ASN A 57 14.90 -14.80 2.31
N ASP A 58 15.49 -13.96 3.16
CA ASP A 58 16.12 -14.35 4.43
C ASP A 58 15.10 -14.57 5.56
N GLY A 59 13.81 -14.40 5.27
CA GLY A 59 12.69 -14.56 6.19
C GLY A 59 12.18 -13.26 6.78
N ALA A 60 12.77 -12.11 6.45
CA ALA A 60 12.31 -10.80 6.92
C ALA A 60 11.12 -10.26 6.12
N ALA A 61 10.97 -10.66 4.85
CA ALA A 61 9.93 -10.15 3.97
C ALA A 61 8.65 -11.04 4.01
N PRO A 62 7.44 -10.47 4.09
CA PRO A 62 6.21 -11.26 4.13
C PRO A 62 5.91 -11.98 2.81
N ASP A 63 5.37 -13.20 2.91
CA ASP A 63 4.90 -13.99 1.75
C ASP A 63 3.63 -13.43 1.09
N SER A 64 2.89 -12.57 1.81
CA SER A 64 1.73 -11.87 1.28
C SER A 64 1.55 -10.52 1.93
N LEU A 65 1.06 -9.56 1.15
CA LEU A 65 0.84 -8.17 1.54
C LEU A 65 -0.59 -7.76 1.19
N VAL A 66 -1.04 -6.67 1.80
CA VAL A 66 -2.26 -5.97 1.40
C VAL A 66 -1.88 -4.60 0.84
N ALA A 67 -2.17 -4.38 -0.43
CA ALA A 67 -2.10 -3.05 -1.03
C ALA A 67 -3.46 -2.35 -0.88
N LYS A 68 -3.43 -1.11 -0.40
CA LYS A 68 -4.59 -0.22 -0.42
C LYS A 68 -4.33 0.93 -1.37
N LEU A 69 -5.13 1.00 -2.42
CA LEU A 69 -5.09 2.03 -3.44
C LEU A 69 -6.28 2.98 -3.27
N VAL A 70 -6.23 4.11 -3.95
CA VAL A 70 -7.39 5.00 -4.08
C VAL A 70 -8.58 4.29 -4.74
N PRO A 71 -9.83 4.70 -4.47
CA PRO A 71 -11.00 4.13 -5.12
C PRO A 71 -11.07 4.59 -6.58
N ASP A 72 -11.71 3.78 -7.41
CA ASP A 72 -12.07 4.10 -8.80
C ASP A 72 -13.16 5.17 -8.90
N ASN A 73 -14.00 5.30 -7.88
CA ASN A 73 -15.06 6.30 -7.82
C ASN A 73 -14.52 7.72 -7.57
N GLU A 74 -14.61 8.59 -8.58
CA GLU A 74 -14.10 9.97 -8.54
C GLU A 74 -14.62 10.80 -7.36
N ARG A 75 -15.91 10.68 -7.01
CA ARG A 75 -16.50 11.43 -5.89
C ARG A 75 -15.83 11.04 -4.57
N MET A 76 -15.48 9.77 -4.45
CA MET A 76 -14.94 9.16 -3.25
C MET A 76 -13.45 9.42 -3.13
N LEU A 77 -12.75 9.37 -4.27
CA LEU A 77 -11.39 9.86 -4.40
C LEU A 77 -11.30 11.32 -3.97
N HIS A 78 -12.15 12.20 -4.51
CA HIS A 78 -12.15 13.62 -4.18
C HIS A 78 -12.44 13.88 -2.70
N LEU A 79 -13.42 13.18 -2.13
CA LEU A 79 -13.72 13.28 -0.71
C LEU A 79 -12.54 12.80 0.15
N GLY A 80 -11.95 11.66 -0.22
CA GLY A 80 -10.83 11.04 0.48
C GLY A 80 -9.58 11.92 0.48
N THR A 81 -9.20 12.48 -0.68
CA THR A 81 -8.04 13.38 -0.79
C THR A 81 -8.29 14.71 -0.08
N SER A 82 -9.48 15.29 -0.20
CA SER A 82 -9.85 16.54 0.49
C SER A 82 -9.83 16.40 2.03
N LEU A 83 -10.18 15.23 2.54
CA LEU A 83 -10.13 14.93 3.98
C LEU A 83 -8.77 14.37 4.43
N GLY A 84 -7.84 14.10 3.51
CA GLY A 84 -6.53 13.51 3.79
C GLY A 84 -6.61 12.11 4.41
N VAL A 85 -7.60 11.30 4.03
CA VAL A 85 -7.89 10.02 4.70
C VAL A 85 -6.71 9.04 4.63
N TYR A 86 -6.04 8.94 3.49
CA TYR A 86 -4.94 7.99 3.28
C TYR A 86 -3.69 8.37 4.08
N ARG A 87 -3.34 9.66 4.09
CA ARG A 87 -2.24 10.18 4.92
C ARG A 87 -2.51 9.94 6.40
N ARG A 88 -3.75 10.19 6.86
CA ARG A 88 -4.14 9.94 8.26
C ARG A 88 -4.10 8.46 8.61
N GLU A 89 -4.49 7.58 7.70
CA GLU A 89 -4.40 6.13 7.88
C GLU A 89 -2.94 5.65 7.95
N ALA A 90 -2.06 6.13 7.07
CA ALA A 90 -0.63 5.86 7.17
C ALA A 90 -0.03 6.37 8.50
N ALA A 91 -0.45 7.55 8.96
CA ALA A 91 -0.06 8.10 10.25
C ALA A 91 -0.59 7.26 11.44
N LEU A 92 -1.82 6.73 11.34
CA LEU A 92 -2.39 5.82 12.33
C LEU A 92 -1.49 4.59 12.50
N TYR A 93 -1.15 3.90 11.41
CA TYR A 93 -0.32 2.69 11.48
C TYR A 93 1.12 2.97 11.96
N SER A 94 1.73 4.07 11.50
CA SER A 94 3.14 4.37 11.81
C SER A 94 3.37 5.00 13.18
N SER A 95 2.42 5.79 13.69
CA SER A 95 2.67 6.65 14.87
C SER A 95 1.80 6.30 16.08
N ILE A 96 0.51 6.01 15.85
CA ILE A 96 -0.45 5.83 16.95
C ILE A 96 -0.62 4.35 17.29
N GLY A 97 -0.81 3.51 16.28
CA GLY A 97 -1.07 2.08 16.38
C GLY A 97 -0.13 1.35 17.36
N PRO A 98 1.20 1.53 17.27
CA PRO A 98 2.15 0.88 18.16
C PRO A 98 1.92 1.15 19.66
N ALA A 99 1.34 2.29 20.02
CA ALA A 99 1.07 2.68 21.40
C ALA A 99 -0.28 2.16 21.94
N THR A 100 -1.16 1.63 21.08
CA THR A 100 -2.52 1.24 21.48
C THR A 100 -2.60 -0.13 22.19
N GLY A 101 -1.58 -0.98 22.04
CA GLY A 101 -1.61 -2.37 22.52
C GLY A 101 -2.55 -3.28 21.72
N VAL A 102 -3.19 -2.78 20.66
CA VAL A 102 -4.05 -3.57 19.76
C VAL A 102 -3.22 -4.10 18.60
N ARG A 103 -3.51 -5.33 18.15
CA ARG A 103 -2.91 -5.87 16.92
C ARG A 103 -3.36 -5.03 15.72
N MET A 104 -2.40 -4.45 15.01
CA MET A 104 -2.63 -3.63 13.83
C MET A 104 -1.81 -4.15 12.64
N PRO A 105 -2.23 -3.88 11.39
CA PRO A 105 -1.38 -4.04 10.22
C PRO A 105 -0.06 -3.28 10.38
N ASN A 106 1.04 -3.86 9.90
CA ASN A 106 2.33 -3.19 9.88
C ASN A 106 2.44 -2.40 8.58
N LEU A 107 2.53 -1.07 8.65
CA LEU A 107 2.76 -0.29 7.45
C LEU A 107 4.16 -0.59 6.94
N LEU A 108 4.27 -1.28 5.81
CA LEU A 108 5.55 -1.59 5.15
C LEU A 108 5.91 -0.53 4.11
N GLY A 109 4.92 0.09 3.49
CA GLY A 109 5.16 1.18 2.55
C GLY A 109 4.03 2.20 2.47
N TYR A 110 4.38 3.43 2.11
CA TYR A 110 3.43 4.50 1.84
C TYR A 110 3.99 5.41 0.75
N SER A 111 3.19 5.66 -0.28
CA SER A 111 3.53 6.61 -1.35
C SER A 111 2.38 7.59 -1.51
N GLU A 112 2.70 8.86 -1.72
CA GLU A 112 1.71 9.92 -1.94
C GLU A 112 2.21 10.87 -3.03
N ASP A 113 1.33 11.24 -3.94
CA ASP A 113 1.56 12.34 -4.87
C ASP A 113 1.25 13.67 -4.16
N PRO A 114 2.25 14.56 -3.93
CA PRO A 114 2.04 15.79 -3.17
C PRO A 114 1.08 16.78 -3.83
N GLY A 115 0.87 16.69 -5.14
CA GLY A 115 -0.01 17.59 -5.88
C GLY A 115 -1.48 17.23 -5.75
N SER A 116 -1.80 15.93 -5.79
CA SER A 116 -3.18 15.42 -5.78
C SER A 116 -3.63 14.79 -4.46
N GLY A 117 -2.69 14.40 -3.59
CA GLY A 117 -2.97 13.60 -2.40
C GLY A 117 -3.33 12.15 -2.69
N ILE A 118 -3.24 11.71 -3.96
CA ILE A 118 -3.37 10.30 -4.32
C ILE A 118 -2.30 9.51 -3.58
N SER A 119 -2.71 8.42 -2.94
CA SER A 119 -1.83 7.63 -2.08
C SER A 119 -2.01 6.13 -2.31
N ALA A 120 -0.96 5.38 -2.02
CA ALA A 120 -0.98 3.93 -1.91
C ALA A 120 -0.31 3.51 -0.59
N LEU A 121 -0.90 2.53 0.09
CA LEU A 121 -0.34 1.91 1.29
C LEU A 121 -0.03 0.44 1.00
N LEU A 122 1.04 -0.06 1.61
CA LEU A 122 1.40 -1.47 1.62
C LEU A 122 1.49 -1.95 3.07
N LEU A 123 0.66 -2.93 3.42
CA LEU A 123 0.44 -3.45 4.77
C LEU A 123 0.77 -4.94 4.86
#